data_AF-A0AAV8YGR1-F1
#
_entry.id   AF-A0AAV8YGR1-F1
#
_cell.length_a   1.000
_cell.length_b   1.000
_cell.length_c   1.000
_cell.angle_alpha   90.00
_cell.angle_beta   90.00
_cell.angle_gamma   90.00
#
_symmetry.space_group_name_H-M   'P 1'
#
loop_
_entity.id
_entity.type
_entity.pdbx_description
1 polymer ?
#
loop_
_entity_poly.entity_id
_entity_poly.type
_entity_poly.pdbx_seq_one_letter_code
_entity_poly.pdbx_strand_id
1 'polypeptide(L)'
;MRFACGENCRLKCSTKFSEDERLHIFQQFWLLGDIHGRGSLLQQMATINPKYRYPKTTEGCRNNNKAFYFQKKKNNNIRVCKNFLKATLDITDRNIRTIVSKNNDGFLNADLRGKHEKHKTVSEAIKNGVRNHISSIPRIESHYLRAQTEKQYIEGGKTIAQLHRDYKIECEEHGKPCATLTMYTRIFNYEFNLAIFVPKKDQCERCGAYDNSNNEENEKLQLE
;
A
#
# COMPACT_ATOMS: atom_id res chain seq x y z
N MET A 1 -15.29 25.26 2.60
CA MET A 1 -16.76 25.44 2.50
C MET A 1 -17.06 26.68 1.66
N ARG A 2 -17.97 26.58 0.68
CA ARG A 2 -18.32 27.70 -0.22
C ARG A 2 -19.59 28.42 0.26
N PHE A 3 -19.91 29.57 -0.33
CA PHE A 3 -21.18 30.26 -0.09
C PHE A 3 -22.38 29.38 -0.41
N ALA A 4 -23.43 29.49 0.42
CA ALA A 4 -24.68 28.78 0.24
C ALA A 4 -25.34 29.07 -1.12
N CYS A 5 -26.38 28.32 -1.46
CA CYS A 5 -27.15 28.63 -2.66
C CYS A 5 -27.79 30.02 -2.57
N GLY A 6 -27.87 30.73 -3.70
CA GLY A 6 -28.43 32.08 -3.75
C GLY A 6 -29.95 32.14 -3.51
N GLU A 7 -30.48 33.36 -3.52
CA GLU A 7 -31.88 33.69 -3.18
C GLU A 7 -32.92 33.00 -4.07
N ASN A 8 -32.56 32.72 -5.33
CA ASN A 8 -33.40 32.00 -6.29
C ASN A 8 -33.52 30.49 -5.99
N CYS A 9 -33.07 30.03 -4.83
CA CYS A 9 -33.22 28.65 -4.42
C CYS A 9 -34.69 28.31 -4.12
N ARG A 10 -35.33 27.51 -4.99
CA ARG A 10 -36.70 27.01 -4.78
C ARG A 10 -36.92 26.31 -3.43
N LEU A 11 -35.88 25.69 -2.88
CA LEU A 11 -35.94 24.98 -1.59
C LEU A 11 -35.59 25.87 -0.39
N LYS A 12 -35.26 27.15 -0.61
CA LYS A 12 -34.86 28.14 0.40
C LYS A 12 -33.85 27.55 1.41
N CYS A 13 -32.81 26.88 0.92
CA CYS A 13 -31.93 26.09 1.81
C CYS A 13 -31.18 26.98 2.82
N SER A 14 -30.77 28.17 2.40
CA SER A 14 -30.03 29.13 3.25
C SER A 14 -30.84 29.63 4.44
N THR A 15 -32.18 29.56 4.40
CA THR A 15 -33.02 29.92 5.56
C THR A 15 -33.21 28.77 6.55
N LYS A 16 -32.81 27.55 6.18
CA LYS A 16 -33.01 26.34 6.99
C LYS A 16 -31.80 25.97 7.83
N PHE A 17 -30.63 26.45 7.43
CA PHE A 17 -29.34 26.15 8.05
C PHE A 17 -28.58 27.44 8.35
N SER A 18 -28.09 27.57 9.58
CA SER A 18 -27.13 28.64 9.92
C SER A 18 -25.73 28.29 9.39
N GLU A 19 -24.85 29.28 9.31
CA GLU A 19 -23.45 29.04 8.91
C GLU A 19 -22.73 28.09 9.88
N ASP A 20 -23.01 28.16 11.19
CA ASP A 20 -22.43 27.24 12.19
C ASP A 20 -22.90 25.80 11.98
N GLU A 21 -24.18 25.60 11.66
CA GLU A 21 -24.72 24.28 11.33
C GLU A 21 -24.08 23.72 10.06
N ARG A 22 -23.86 24.57 9.05
CA ARG A 22 -23.15 24.17 7.82
C ARG A 22 -21.70 23.78 8.11
N LEU A 23 -21.01 24.56 8.95
CA LEU A 23 -19.64 24.28 9.35
C LEU A 23 -19.55 22.95 10.13
N HIS A 24 -20.49 22.69 11.03
CA HIS A 24 -20.56 21.42 11.76
C HIS A 24 -20.76 20.23 10.81
N ILE A 25 -21.70 20.34 9.87
CA ILE A 25 -21.93 19.30 8.84
C ILE A 25 -20.67 19.07 8.01
N PHE A 26 -20.00 20.15 7.60
CA PHE A 26 -18.75 20.08 6.84
C PHE A 26 -17.68 19.33 7.65
N GLN A 27 -17.44 19.71 8.90
CA GLN A 27 -16.46 19.05 9.76
C GLN A 27 -16.77 17.57 9.95
N GLN A 28 -18.01 17.22 10.29
CA GLN A 28 -18.43 15.82 10.46
C GLN A 28 -18.21 14.98 9.20
N PHE A 29 -18.50 15.55 8.02
CA PHE A 29 -18.28 14.87 6.75
C PHE A 29 -16.80 14.58 6.48
N TRP A 30 -15.92 15.55 6.72
CA TRP A 30 -14.49 15.42 6.44
C TRP A 30 -13.71 14.68 7.53
N LEU A 31 -14.23 14.60 8.77
CA LEU A 31 -13.68 13.75 9.84
C LEU A 31 -13.69 12.27 9.48
N LEU A 32 -14.65 11.80 8.68
CA LEU A 32 -14.78 10.40 8.27
C LEU A 32 -13.70 9.93 7.27
N GLY A 33 -12.82 10.82 6.77
CA GLY A 33 -11.74 10.46 5.85
C GLY A 33 -12.22 10.07 4.43
N ASP A 34 -11.29 9.65 3.56
CA ASP A 34 -11.49 9.78 2.12
C ASP A 34 -12.47 8.76 1.50
N ILE A 35 -12.50 7.49 1.93
CA ILE A 35 -13.47 6.49 1.42
C ILE A 35 -14.77 6.50 2.23
N HIS A 36 -14.68 6.50 3.55
CA HIS A 36 -15.85 6.46 4.43
C HIS A 36 -16.62 7.79 4.43
N GLY A 37 -15.93 8.93 4.37
CA GLY A 37 -16.54 10.24 4.16
C GLY A 37 -17.28 10.31 2.82
N ARG A 38 -16.70 9.79 1.73
CA ARG A 38 -17.41 9.68 0.44
C ARG A 38 -18.63 8.74 0.51
N GLY A 39 -18.53 7.65 1.26
CA GLY A 39 -19.65 6.72 1.51
C GLY A 39 -20.82 7.38 2.24
N SER A 40 -20.53 8.25 3.22
CA SER A 40 -21.55 8.99 3.98
C SER A 40 -22.46 9.86 3.08
N LEU A 41 -21.95 10.27 1.91
CA LEU A 41 -22.74 11.01 0.93
C LEU A 41 -23.93 10.20 0.39
N LEU A 42 -23.82 8.87 0.34
CA LEU A 42 -24.94 8.00 -0.04
C LEU A 42 -26.12 8.13 0.94
N GLN A 43 -25.84 8.27 2.23
CA GLN A 43 -26.86 8.46 3.26
C GLN A 43 -27.60 9.80 3.12
N GLN A 44 -26.97 10.76 2.45
CA GLN A 44 -27.55 12.08 2.18
C GLN A 44 -28.34 12.11 0.86
N MET A 45 -28.48 10.99 0.15
CA MET A 45 -29.13 10.89 -1.15
C MET A 45 -30.28 9.89 -1.15
N ALA A 46 -31.38 10.24 -1.81
CA ALA A 46 -32.47 9.29 -2.10
C ALA A 46 -32.89 9.37 -3.57
N THR A 47 -33.20 8.22 -4.19
CA THR A 47 -33.75 8.18 -5.54
C THR A 47 -35.17 8.72 -5.55
N ILE A 48 -35.47 9.68 -6.43
CA ILE A 48 -36.82 10.18 -6.64
C ILE A 48 -37.52 9.20 -7.58
N ASN A 49 -38.46 8.43 -7.05
CA ASN A 49 -39.30 7.54 -7.84
C ASN A 49 -40.56 8.29 -8.28
N PRO A 50 -40.72 8.60 -9.59
CA PRO A 50 -41.91 9.26 -10.08
C PRO A 50 -43.12 8.32 -9.94
N LYS A 51 -44.28 8.86 -9.54
CA LYS A 51 -45.53 8.08 -9.40
C LYS A 51 -45.95 7.42 -10.70
N TYR A 52 -45.67 8.08 -11.83
CA TYR A 52 -45.96 7.58 -13.18
C TYR A 52 -44.69 7.67 -14.02
N ARG A 53 -44.34 6.56 -14.67
CA ARG A 53 -43.26 6.49 -15.64
C ARG A 53 -43.68 5.53 -16.74
N TYR A 54 -43.68 6.00 -17.98
CA TYR A 54 -43.82 5.10 -19.12
C TYR A 54 -42.53 4.28 -19.25
N PRO A 55 -42.58 2.94 -19.11
CA PRO A 55 -41.42 2.11 -19.33
C PRO A 55 -41.07 2.18 -20.81
N LYS A 56 -39.95 2.83 -21.15
CA LYS A 56 -39.34 2.65 -22.46
C LYS A 56 -38.60 1.32 -22.44
N THR A 57 -38.93 0.45 -23.38
CA THR A 57 -38.43 -0.93 -23.51
C THR A 57 -36.94 -1.02 -23.91
N THR A 58 -36.19 0.07 -23.88
CA THR A 58 -34.84 0.16 -24.44
C THR A 58 -33.76 0.43 -23.38
N GLU A 59 -32.65 -0.28 -23.56
CA GLU A 59 -31.35 0.08 -23.02
C GLU A 59 -31.07 1.58 -23.25
N GLY A 60 -30.57 2.28 -22.23
CA GLY A 60 -30.27 3.71 -22.31
C GLY A 60 -31.30 4.66 -21.66
N CYS A 61 -32.28 4.14 -20.91
CA CYS A 61 -33.18 5.00 -20.14
C CYS A 61 -32.42 5.81 -19.08
N ARG A 62 -32.60 7.13 -19.05
CA ARG A 62 -31.95 8.00 -18.06
C ARG A 62 -32.36 7.60 -16.64
N ASN A 63 -31.39 7.45 -15.75
CA ASN A 63 -31.64 7.17 -14.34
C ASN A 63 -32.51 8.24 -13.67
N ASN A 64 -33.30 7.81 -12.68
CA ASN A 64 -34.10 8.70 -11.86
C ASN A 64 -33.23 9.76 -11.19
N ASN A 65 -33.79 10.96 -11.01
CA ASN A 65 -33.13 12.04 -10.30
C ASN A 65 -32.90 11.68 -8.82
N LYS A 66 -31.86 12.26 -8.21
CA LYS A 66 -31.58 12.11 -6.78
C LYS A 66 -32.05 13.35 -6.01
N ALA A 67 -32.67 13.14 -4.86
CA ALA A 67 -32.93 14.15 -3.85
C ALA A 67 -31.81 14.13 -2.79
N PHE A 68 -31.53 15.29 -2.19
CA PHE A 68 -30.45 15.48 -1.23
C PHE A 68 -31.00 15.95 0.12
N TYR A 69 -30.42 15.46 1.20
CA TYR A 69 -30.88 15.73 2.57
C TYR A 69 -29.70 15.99 3.51
N PHE A 70 -29.91 16.90 4.46
CA PHE A 70 -29.05 17.04 5.63
C PHE A 70 -29.85 16.78 6.89
N GLN A 71 -29.22 16.11 7.85
CA GLN A 71 -29.81 15.83 9.14
C GLN A 71 -29.50 16.98 10.11
N LYS A 72 -30.54 17.57 10.71
CA LYS A 72 -30.38 18.68 11.67
C LYS A 72 -30.49 18.23 13.13
N LYS A 73 -31.35 17.26 13.41
CA LYS A 73 -31.54 16.59 14.72
C LYS A 73 -31.76 15.09 14.48
N LYS A 74 -31.72 14.26 15.53
CA LYS A 74 -32.09 12.83 15.41
C LYS A 74 -33.43 12.70 14.67
N ASN A 75 -33.43 11.98 13.54
CA ASN A 75 -34.57 11.77 12.64
C ASN A 75 -35.19 12.96 11.90
N ASN A 76 -34.54 14.13 11.83
CA ASN A 76 -35.05 15.23 11.00
C ASN A 76 -34.16 15.48 9.76
N ASN A 77 -34.53 14.82 8.66
CA ASN A 77 -33.89 14.97 7.35
C ASN A 77 -34.52 16.11 6.56
N ILE A 78 -33.78 17.20 6.41
CA ILE A 78 -34.23 18.39 5.68
C ILE A 78 -33.76 18.31 4.24
N ARG A 79 -34.69 18.39 3.29
CA ARG A 79 -34.39 18.40 1.86
C ARG A 79 -33.64 19.69 1.46
N VAL A 80 -32.53 19.51 0.75
CA VAL A 80 -31.70 20.60 0.23
C VAL A 80 -31.50 20.50 -1.28
N CYS A 81 -31.14 21.62 -1.91
CA CYS A 81 -30.80 21.63 -3.32
C CYS A 81 -29.37 21.12 -3.53
N LYS A 82 -29.08 20.67 -4.75
CA LYS A 82 -27.76 20.16 -5.14
C LYS A 82 -26.64 21.18 -4.92
N ASN A 83 -26.90 22.46 -5.22
CA ASN A 83 -25.92 23.52 -5.05
C ASN A 83 -25.58 23.75 -3.57
N PHE A 84 -26.60 23.70 -2.70
CA PHE A 84 -26.39 23.83 -1.26
C PHE A 84 -25.58 22.66 -0.70
N LEU A 85 -25.89 21.41 -1.10
CA LEU A 85 -25.10 20.23 -0.72
C LEU A 85 -23.62 20.40 -1.11
N LYS A 86 -23.37 20.74 -2.39
CA LYS A 86 -22.02 20.94 -2.92
C LYS A 86 -21.28 22.07 -2.19
N ALA A 87 -21.96 23.18 -1.91
CA ALA A 87 -21.37 24.32 -1.23
C ALA A 87 -21.00 24.01 0.22
N THR A 88 -21.91 23.35 0.96
CA THR A 88 -21.71 23.00 2.36
C THR A 88 -20.62 21.95 2.52
N LEU A 89 -20.59 20.89 1.71
CA LEU A 89 -19.56 19.85 1.81
C LEU A 89 -18.26 20.19 1.06
N ASP A 90 -18.26 21.27 0.28
CA ASP A 90 -17.16 21.67 -0.61
C ASP A 90 -16.76 20.59 -1.64
N ILE A 91 -17.78 19.94 -2.23
CA ILE A 91 -17.58 18.87 -3.21
C ILE A 91 -17.99 19.29 -4.62
N THR A 92 -17.34 18.65 -5.60
CA THR A 92 -17.67 18.84 -7.01
C THR A 92 -18.80 17.93 -7.46
N ASP A 93 -19.37 18.23 -8.62
CA ASP A 93 -20.37 17.37 -9.23
C ASP A 93 -19.80 16.00 -9.63
N ARG A 94 -18.51 15.95 -9.97
CA ARG A 94 -17.81 14.70 -10.28
C ARG A 94 -17.86 13.74 -9.08
N ASN A 95 -17.63 14.24 -7.87
CA ASN A 95 -17.69 13.41 -6.66
C ASN A 95 -19.05 12.73 -6.52
N ILE A 96 -20.15 13.49 -6.69
CA ILE A 96 -21.52 12.96 -6.63
C ILE A 96 -21.72 11.86 -7.69
N ARG A 97 -21.33 12.12 -8.94
CA ARG A 97 -21.48 11.14 -10.03
C ARG A 97 -20.67 9.86 -9.77
N THR A 98 -19.42 10.01 -9.34
CA THR A 98 -18.54 8.88 -9.03
C THR A 98 -19.07 8.03 -7.89
N ILE A 99 -19.61 8.66 -6.84
CA ILE A 99 -20.20 7.93 -5.71
C ILE A 99 -21.46 7.17 -6.17
N VAL A 100 -22.32 7.81 -6.96
CA VAL A 100 -23.50 7.15 -7.53
C VAL A 100 -23.13 6.00 -8.46
N SER A 101 -22.08 6.14 -9.29
CA SER A 101 -21.64 5.08 -10.21
C SER A 101 -20.95 3.92 -9.52
N LYS A 102 -20.30 4.17 -8.39
CA LYS A 102 -19.60 3.15 -7.59
C LYS A 102 -20.45 2.58 -6.46
N ASN A 103 -21.69 3.05 -6.32
CA ASN A 103 -22.62 2.57 -5.32
C ASN A 103 -23.04 1.13 -5.67
N ASN A 104 -22.74 0.22 -4.75
CA ASN A 104 -23.16 -1.18 -4.80
C ASN A 104 -24.07 -1.43 -3.60
N ASP A 105 -25.38 -1.26 -3.79
CA ASP A 105 -26.42 -1.44 -2.76
C ASP A 105 -26.16 -0.73 -1.42
N GLY A 106 -25.67 0.51 -1.47
CA GLY A 106 -25.44 1.34 -0.29
C GLY A 106 -24.00 1.30 0.23
N PHE A 107 -23.14 0.48 -0.37
CA PHE A 107 -21.72 0.41 -0.05
C PHE A 107 -20.85 0.91 -1.21
N LEU A 108 -19.72 1.54 -0.86
CA LEU A 108 -18.68 1.89 -1.81
C LEU A 108 -17.57 0.85 -1.72
N ASN A 109 -17.20 0.27 -2.86
CA ASN A 109 -16.04 -0.61 -2.94
C ASN A 109 -14.76 0.15 -2.57
N ALA A 110 -13.78 -0.57 -2.03
CA ALA A 110 -12.47 -0.04 -1.68
C ALA A 110 -11.78 0.62 -2.90
N ASP A 111 -10.94 1.62 -2.64
CA ASP A 111 -10.14 2.23 -3.70
C ASP A 111 -9.02 1.26 -4.13
N LEU A 112 -9.12 0.78 -5.37
CA LEU A 112 -8.17 -0.16 -5.98
C LEU A 112 -7.13 0.55 -6.87
N ARG A 113 -6.98 1.88 -6.76
CA ARG A 113 -5.90 2.60 -7.47
C ARG A 113 -4.53 2.00 -7.12
N GLY A 114 -3.74 1.73 -8.15
CA GLY A 114 -2.43 1.07 -8.01
C GLY A 114 -2.47 -0.41 -7.62
N LYS A 115 -3.66 -0.99 -7.42
CA LYS A 115 -3.87 -2.39 -7.06
C LYS A 115 -4.52 -3.16 -8.22
N HIS A 116 -3.99 -2.97 -9.43
CA HIS A 116 -4.44 -3.75 -10.57
C HIS A 116 -3.54 -4.97 -10.79
N GLU A 117 -4.13 -6.13 -11.03
CA GLU A 117 -3.42 -7.41 -11.24
C GLU A 117 -2.60 -7.44 -12.54
N LYS A 118 -2.65 -6.36 -13.34
CA LYS A 118 -1.89 -6.22 -14.58
C LYS A 118 -0.40 -5.92 -14.37
N HIS A 119 0.06 -5.78 -13.13
CA HIS A 119 1.49 -5.67 -12.85
C HIS A 119 2.15 -7.03 -13.02
N LYS A 120 3.20 -7.10 -13.85
CA LYS A 120 4.00 -8.33 -13.97
C LYS A 120 4.60 -8.67 -12.61
N THR A 121 4.09 -9.71 -11.97
CA THR A 121 4.66 -10.28 -10.75
C THR A 121 5.65 -11.38 -11.13
N VAL A 122 6.82 -11.35 -10.53
CA VAL A 122 7.79 -12.46 -10.65
C VAL A 122 7.24 -13.64 -9.85
N SER A 123 7.26 -14.84 -10.44
CA SER A 123 6.74 -16.04 -9.78
C SER A 123 7.55 -16.35 -8.52
N GLU A 124 6.87 -16.89 -7.51
CA GLU A 124 7.53 -17.22 -6.23
C GLU A 124 8.58 -18.31 -6.40
N ALA A 125 8.40 -19.19 -7.40
CA ALA A 125 9.40 -20.19 -7.78
C ALA A 125 10.76 -19.58 -8.14
N ILE A 126 10.78 -18.46 -8.87
CA ILE A 126 12.03 -17.76 -9.23
C ILE A 126 12.70 -17.17 -7.98
N LYS A 127 11.93 -16.59 -7.06
CA LYS A 127 12.48 -16.06 -5.81
C LYS A 127 13.04 -17.18 -4.92
N ASN A 128 12.33 -18.30 -4.81
CA ASN A 128 12.79 -19.46 -4.06
C ASN A 128 14.08 -20.05 -4.66
N GLY A 129 14.22 -20.06 -5.98
CA GLY A 129 15.47 -20.46 -6.63
C GLY A 129 16.66 -19.63 -6.15
N VAL A 130 16.50 -18.30 -6.05
CA VAL A 130 17.53 -17.40 -5.51
C VAL A 130 17.79 -17.68 -4.03
N ARG A 131 16.75 -17.83 -3.20
CA ARG A 131 16.90 -18.11 -1.76
C ARG A 131 17.66 -19.41 -1.51
N ASN A 132 17.35 -20.44 -2.27
CA ASN A 132 17.98 -21.75 -2.15
C ASN A 132 19.47 -21.66 -2.51
N HIS A 133 19.79 -20.96 -3.61
CA HIS A 133 21.17 -20.76 -4.02
C HIS A 133 21.96 -19.91 -3.00
N ILE A 134 21.40 -18.83 -2.46
CA ILE A 134 22.08 -18.04 -1.42
C ILE A 134 22.29 -18.88 -0.14
N SER A 135 21.35 -19.77 0.17
CA SER A 135 21.43 -20.63 1.36
C SER A 135 22.43 -21.78 1.22
N SER A 136 22.78 -22.20 0.01
CA SER A 136 23.80 -23.23 -0.23
C SER A 136 25.23 -22.69 -0.14
N ILE A 137 25.42 -21.36 -0.14
CA ILE A 137 26.75 -20.75 0.00
C ILE A 137 27.25 -20.91 1.45
N PRO A 138 28.48 -21.42 1.67
CA PRO A 138 29.05 -21.56 3.00
C PRO A 138 29.20 -20.19 3.68
N ARG A 139 28.88 -20.14 4.97
CA ARG A 139 28.86 -18.92 5.78
C ARG A 139 29.95 -18.97 6.83
N ILE A 140 30.57 -17.83 7.06
CA ILE A 140 31.58 -17.58 8.07
C ILE A 140 30.98 -16.66 9.13
N GLU A 141 31.16 -17.02 10.39
CA GLU A 141 30.76 -16.16 11.50
C GLU A 141 31.80 -15.09 11.76
N SER A 142 31.35 -13.91 12.22
CA SER A 142 32.28 -12.86 12.65
C SER A 142 32.90 -13.23 13.99
N HIS A 143 34.06 -13.91 13.98
CA HIS A 143 34.78 -14.34 15.18
C HIS A 143 34.90 -13.23 16.26
N TYR A 144 35.20 -12.00 15.83
CA TYR A 144 35.41 -10.85 16.72
C TYR A 144 34.13 -10.17 17.22
N LEU A 145 32.99 -10.35 16.55
CA LEU A 145 31.76 -9.59 16.80
C LEU A 145 30.57 -10.49 17.14
N ARG A 146 30.82 -11.77 17.47
CA ARG A 146 29.78 -12.76 17.81
C ARG A 146 28.85 -12.27 18.94
N ALA A 147 29.39 -11.57 19.93
CA ALA A 147 28.62 -11.01 21.05
C ALA A 147 27.81 -9.76 20.68
N GLN A 148 28.13 -9.09 19.57
CA GLN A 148 27.57 -7.79 19.19
C GLN A 148 26.64 -7.86 17.97
N THR A 149 26.82 -8.85 17.09
CA THR A 149 26.03 -8.96 15.85
C THR A 149 25.78 -10.40 15.43
N GLU A 150 24.56 -10.68 14.98
CA GLU A 150 24.18 -11.96 14.32
C GLU A 150 24.51 -11.96 12.82
N LYS A 151 25.36 -11.03 12.36
CA LYS A 151 25.65 -10.87 10.94
C LYS A 151 26.60 -11.96 10.46
N GLN A 152 26.20 -12.64 9.40
CA GLN A 152 26.97 -13.71 8.78
C GLN A 152 27.70 -13.20 7.54
N TYR A 153 28.84 -13.82 7.22
CA TYR A 153 29.70 -13.39 6.13
C TYR A 153 29.93 -14.51 5.12
N ILE A 154 30.04 -14.14 3.84
CA ILE A 154 30.52 -15.04 2.78
C ILE A 154 31.99 -14.73 2.57
N GLU A 155 32.80 -15.76 2.35
CA GLU A 155 34.23 -15.61 2.06
C GLU A 155 34.49 -14.59 0.93
N GLY A 156 35.50 -13.73 1.11
CA GLY A 156 35.74 -12.53 0.32
C GLY A 156 36.18 -12.71 -1.14
N GLY A 157 36.03 -13.90 -1.72
CA GLY A 157 36.50 -14.22 -3.07
C GLY A 157 35.52 -13.91 -4.20
N LYS A 158 34.22 -13.76 -3.89
CA LYS A 158 33.18 -13.55 -4.91
C LYS A 158 32.31 -12.34 -4.60
N THR A 159 32.14 -11.50 -5.61
CA THR A 159 31.17 -10.40 -5.63
C THR A 159 29.74 -10.93 -5.82
N ILE A 160 28.72 -10.15 -5.42
CA ILE A 160 27.30 -10.50 -5.66
C ILE A 160 27.04 -10.79 -7.14
N ALA A 161 27.69 -10.05 -8.04
CA ALA A 161 27.58 -10.27 -9.48
C ALA A 161 28.19 -11.61 -9.93
N GLN A 162 29.27 -12.08 -9.29
CA GLN A 162 29.84 -13.41 -9.56
C GLN A 162 28.94 -14.52 -9.02
N LEU A 163 28.40 -14.36 -7.80
CA LEU A 163 27.44 -15.31 -7.24
C LEU A 163 26.19 -15.44 -8.13
N HIS A 164 25.71 -14.34 -8.71
CA HIS A 164 24.62 -14.38 -9.69
C HIS A 164 24.99 -15.13 -10.98
N ARG A 165 26.25 -15.06 -11.44
CA ARG A 165 26.70 -15.84 -12.61
C ARG A 165 26.70 -17.33 -12.31
N ASP A 166 27.21 -17.73 -11.14
CA ASP A 166 27.21 -19.13 -10.70
C ASP A 166 25.78 -19.66 -10.59
N TYR A 167 24.88 -18.89 -9.97
CA TYR A 167 23.44 -19.19 -9.94
C TYR A 167 22.83 -19.34 -11.34
N LYS A 168 23.24 -18.48 -12.28
CA LYS A 168 22.71 -18.52 -13.65
C LYS A 168 23.11 -19.83 -14.35
N ILE A 169 24.35 -20.27 -14.19
CA ILE A 169 24.84 -21.55 -14.71
C ILE A 169 24.04 -22.69 -14.09
N GLU A 170 23.85 -22.69 -12.77
CA GLU A 170 23.08 -23.72 -12.05
C GLU A 170 21.63 -23.81 -12.55
N CYS A 171 20.97 -22.68 -12.80
CA CYS A 171 19.62 -22.71 -13.39
C CYS A 171 19.62 -23.35 -14.78
N GLU A 172 20.60 -23.01 -15.63
CA GLU A 172 20.69 -23.45 -17.02
C GLU A 172 20.90 -24.96 -17.07
N GLU A 173 21.76 -25.51 -16.20
CA GLU A 173 21.97 -26.96 -16.04
C GLU A 173 20.71 -27.70 -15.59
N HIS A 174 19.91 -27.09 -14.70
CA HIS A 174 18.70 -27.70 -14.16
C HIS A 174 17.41 -27.34 -14.93
N GLY A 175 17.51 -26.60 -16.03
CA GLY A 175 16.36 -26.14 -16.83
C GLY A 175 15.38 -25.25 -16.05
N LYS A 176 15.84 -24.53 -15.02
CA LYS A 176 15.00 -23.69 -14.15
C LYS A 176 14.97 -22.23 -14.63
N PRO A 177 13.87 -21.50 -14.41
CA PRO A 177 13.82 -20.07 -14.71
C PRO A 177 14.71 -19.28 -13.74
N CYS A 178 15.65 -18.49 -14.27
CA CYS A 178 16.53 -17.65 -13.46
C CYS A 178 15.95 -16.26 -13.14
N ALA A 179 16.32 -15.75 -11.98
CA ALA A 179 16.15 -14.34 -11.63
C ALA A 179 17.19 -13.43 -12.30
N THR A 180 16.81 -12.18 -12.55
CA THR A 180 17.73 -11.10 -12.96
C THR A 180 18.65 -10.70 -11.81
N LEU A 181 19.84 -10.17 -12.13
CA LEU A 181 20.82 -9.68 -11.14
C LEU A 181 20.20 -8.71 -10.11
N THR A 182 19.32 -7.80 -10.55
CA THR A 182 18.64 -6.85 -9.66
C THR A 182 17.79 -7.54 -8.59
N MET A 183 17.08 -8.61 -8.97
CA MET A 183 16.28 -9.40 -8.05
C MET A 183 17.18 -10.18 -7.10
N TYR A 184 18.21 -10.82 -7.65
CA TYR A 184 19.20 -11.57 -6.86
C TYR A 184 19.82 -10.68 -5.77
N THR A 185 20.27 -9.47 -6.16
CA THR A 185 20.88 -8.49 -5.26
C THR A 185 19.89 -7.98 -4.20
N ARG A 186 18.62 -7.77 -4.58
CA ARG A 186 17.59 -7.37 -3.60
C ARG A 186 17.34 -8.47 -2.58
N ILE A 187 17.16 -9.71 -3.01
CA ILE A 187 16.96 -10.83 -2.10
C ILE A 187 18.17 -10.98 -1.18
N PHE A 188 19.39 -10.93 -1.72
CA PHE A 188 20.63 -11.00 -0.95
C PHE A 188 20.72 -9.93 0.14
N ASN A 189 20.41 -8.66 -0.17
CA ASN A 189 20.60 -7.55 0.75
C ASN A 189 19.44 -7.35 1.75
N TYR A 190 18.21 -7.71 1.39
CA TYR A 190 17.02 -7.40 2.20
C TYR A 190 16.38 -8.62 2.87
N GLU A 191 16.57 -9.83 2.33
CA GLU A 191 16.02 -11.05 2.95
C GLU A 191 17.05 -11.79 3.81
N PHE A 192 18.36 -11.54 3.60
CA PHE A 192 19.43 -12.18 4.34
C PHE A 192 20.26 -11.15 5.12
N ASN A 193 20.60 -11.46 6.38
CA ASN A 193 21.56 -10.70 7.16
C ASN A 193 23.01 -11.11 6.81
N LEU A 194 23.35 -11.04 5.52
CA LEU A 194 24.63 -11.49 4.95
C LEU A 194 25.46 -10.30 4.43
N ALA A 195 26.78 -10.44 4.48
CA ALA A 195 27.71 -9.57 3.75
C ALA A 195 28.90 -10.35 3.19
N ILE A 196 29.54 -9.82 2.16
CA ILE A 196 30.80 -10.38 1.67
C ILE A 196 31.91 -9.90 2.61
N PHE A 197 32.71 -10.83 3.11
CA PHE A 197 33.85 -10.53 3.97
C PHE A 197 34.88 -9.74 3.17
N VAL A 198 35.23 -8.55 3.63
CA VAL A 198 36.32 -7.76 3.06
C VAL A 198 37.42 -7.72 4.12
N PRO A 199 38.59 -8.33 3.87
CA PRO A 199 39.72 -8.21 4.79
C PRO A 199 40.02 -6.72 5.00
N LYS A 200 39.98 -6.25 6.25
CA LYS A 200 40.55 -4.95 6.57
C LYS A 200 42.07 -5.09 6.47
N LYS A 201 42.75 -4.09 5.90
CA LYS A 201 44.21 -4.01 5.95
C LYS A 201 44.65 -4.17 7.40
N ASP A 202 45.66 -5.02 7.60
CA ASP A 202 46.26 -5.47 8.85
C ASP A 202 45.48 -6.59 9.58
N GLN A 203 45.84 -7.85 9.29
CA GLN A 203 45.59 -8.96 10.21
C GLN A 203 46.33 -8.64 11.52
N CYS A 204 45.65 -8.68 12.66
CA CYS A 204 46.35 -8.51 13.94
C CYS A 204 47.26 -9.72 14.20
N GLU A 205 48.35 -9.53 14.94
CA GLU A 205 49.31 -10.59 15.29
C GLU A 205 48.63 -11.81 15.94
N ARG A 206 47.50 -11.59 16.62
CA ARG A 206 46.67 -12.63 17.24
C ARG A 206 45.93 -13.50 16.21
N CYS A 207 45.47 -12.94 15.09
CA CYS A 207 44.91 -13.72 13.97
C CYS A 207 45.97 -14.64 13.36
N GLY A 208 47.17 -14.08 13.12
CA GLY A 208 48.28 -14.84 12.53
C GLY A 208 48.79 -15.95 13.44
N ALA A 209 48.76 -15.75 14.76
CA ALA A 209 49.10 -16.78 15.73
C ALA A 209 48.08 -17.93 15.75
N TYR A 210 46.78 -17.62 15.67
CA TYR A 210 45.69 -18.63 15.68
C TYR A 210 45.73 -19.52 14.43
N ASP A 211 45.88 -18.93 13.23
CA ASP A 211 45.99 -19.68 11.96
C ASP A 211 47.22 -20.60 11.92
N ASN A 212 48.27 -20.30 12.70
CA ASN A 212 49.52 -21.07 12.77
C ASN A 212 49.60 -22.01 14.00
N SER A 213 48.60 -22.05 14.88
CA SER A 213 48.63 -22.83 16.12
C SER A 213 47.78 -24.11 16.05
N ASN A 214 48.19 -25.15 16.78
CA ASN A 214 47.46 -26.43 16.83
C ASN A 214 46.21 -26.33 17.74
N ASN A 215 45.23 -27.23 17.54
CA ASN A 215 43.90 -27.18 18.17
C ASN A 215 43.86 -26.95 19.70
N GLU A 216 44.86 -27.39 20.47
CA GLU A 216 44.93 -27.17 21.92
C GLU A 216 45.37 -25.75 22.33
N GLU A 217 46.11 -25.04 21.47
CA GLU A 217 46.52 -23.64 21.69
C GLU A 217 45.40 -22.66 21.32
N ASN A 218 44.54 -23.05 20.38
CA ASN A 218 43.35 -22.31 20.00
C ASN A 218 42.34 -22.15 21.15
N GLU A 219 42.16 -23.17 22.00
CA GLU A 219 41.28 -23.09 23.17
C GLU A 219 41.81 -22.14 24.25
N LYS A 220 43.13 -22.05 24.42
CA LYS A 220 43.74 -21.13 25.39
C LYS A 220 43.65 -19.68 24.94
N LEU A 221 43.79 -19.42 23.63
CA LEU A 221 43.63 -18.09 23.05
C LEU A 221 42.18 -17.57 23.09
N GLN A 222 41.19 -18.45 23.27
CA GLN A 222 39.77 -18.09 23.43
C GLN A 222 39.40 -17.66 24.86
N LEU A 223 40.22 -17.97 25.86
CA LEU A 223 39.95 -17.72 27.29
C LEU A 223 40.59 -16.43 27.85
N GLU A 224 41.37 -15.70 27.04
CA GLU A 224 41.99 -14.40 27.38
C GLU A 224 41.40 -13.23 26.58
#